data_AF-Q0IYN6-F1
#
_entry.id   AF-Q0IYN6-F1
#
_cell.length_a   1.000
_cell.length_b   1.000
_cell.length_c   1.000
_cell.angle_alpha   90.00
_cell.angle_beta   90.00
_cell.angle_gamma   90.00
#
_symmetry.space_group_name_H-M   'P 1'
#
loop_
_entity.id
_entity.type
_entity.pdbx_description
1 polymer ?
#
loop_
_entity_poly.entity_id
_entity_poly.type
_entity_poly.pdbx_seq_one_letter_code
_entity_poly.pdbx_strand_id
1 'polypeptide(L)'
;MFAFRHGRALIYDRSLLQITVWDPVTGDRRAVDIPEPFGRRPAYVSNWAMRCVDGHVHGGCHSSPFEVVVIGFNKYRRRLFTCVYSSDTGNWGKIDVLPEMHGDGGDQIAPAEDGGLLFLAVRDFSLNLWKHKINSDSAAAGWVLEKTIELDRLLPFEPRPDTDTPAPMNILGFAEEHNVVFLATAIGVFMVNLESAI
;
A
#
# COMPACT_ATOMS: atom_id res chain seq x y z
N MET A 1 -3.69 -0.77 12.78
CA MET A 1 -2.38 -0.83 12.11
C MET A 1 -1.85 0.59 12.06
N PHE A 2 -0.53 0.80 12.14
CA PHE A 2 0.07 2.13 12.13
C PHE A 2 1.14 2.15 11.04
N ALA A 3 1.22 3.23 10.28
CA ALA A 3 2.33 3.47 9.36
C ALA A 3 3.09 4.71 9.84
N PHE A 4 4.42 4.66 9.81
CA PHE A 4 5.28 5.79 10.14
C PHE A 4 6.02 6.23 8.89
N ARG A 5 5.98 7.53 8.59
CA ARG A 5 6.84 8.09 7.55
C ARG A 5 7.25 9.50 7.92
N HIS A 6 8.55 9.78 7.82
CA HIS A 6 9.15 11.08 8.14
C HIS A 6 8.70 11.64 9.50
N GLY A 7 8.62 10.78 10.52
CA GLY A 7 8.22 11.17 11.89
C GLY A 7 6.72 11.30 12.13
N ARG A 8 5.85 11.18 11.12
CA ARG A 8 4.38 11.21 11.26
C ARG A 8 3.79 9.82 11.31
N ALA A 9 2.75 9.65 12.12
CA ALA A 9 2.00 8.41 12.28
C ALA A 9 0.63 8.49 11.58
N LEU A 10 0.21 7.40 10.93
CA LEU A 10 -1.14 7.24 10.39
C LEU A 10 -1.94 6.28 11.26
N ILE A 11 -3.10 6.75 11.70
CA ILE A 11 -4.03 6.01 12.54
C ILE A 11 -5.36 5.90 11.80
N TYR A 12 -5.77 4.68 11.45
CA TYR A 12 -7.10 4.43 10.90
C TYR A 12 -8.08 4.06 12.04
N ASP A 13 -9.07 4.92 12.28
CA ASP A 13 -10.20 4.65 13.16
C ASP A 13 -11.37 4.09 12.34
N ARG A 14 -11.67 2.80 12.55
CA ARG A 14 -12.74 2.11 11.84
C ARG A 14 -14.14 2.52 12.30
N SER A 15 -14.28 2.95 13.56
CA SER A 15 -15.57 3.33 14.14
C SER A 15 -16.00 4.70 13.62
N LEU A 16 -15.03 5.62 13.50
CA LEU A 16 -15.25 6.96 12.96
C LEU A 16 -15.12 7.04 11.44
N LEU A 17 -14.58 5.98 10.80
CA LEU A 17 -14.22 6.00 9.38
C LEU A 17 -13.33 7.19 9.05
N GLN A 18 -12.29 7.38 9.84
CA GLN A 18 -11.34 8.49 9.71
C GLN A 18 -9.92 7.97 9.68
N ILE A 19 -9.06 8.62 8.88
CA ILE A 19 -7.61 8.51 9.04
C ILE A 19 -7.10 9.77 9.72
N THR A 20 -6.39 9.58 10.81
CA THR A 20 -5.69 10.64 11.52
C THR A 20 -4.21 10.60 11.18
N VAL A 21 -3.71 11.72 10.69
CA VAL A 21 -2.28 12.01 10.58
C VAL A 21 -1.87 12.68 11.88
N TRP A 22 -0.91 12.08 12.57
CA TRP A 22 -0.41 12.58 13.84
C TRP A 22 1.08 12.87 13.75
N ASP A 23 1.47 14.09 14.08
CA ASP A 23 2.84 14.46 14.40
C ASP A 23 3.08 14.28 15.92
N PRO A 24 3.85 13.26 16.33
CA PRO A 24 4.14 13.02 17.74
C PRO A 24 5.13 14.02 18.33
N VAL A 25 5.92 14.73 17.50
CA VAL A 25 6.92 15.70 17.95
C VAL A 25 6.24 17.03 18.26
N THR A 26 5.39 17.53 17.38
CA THR A 26 4.66 18.80 17.59
C THR A 26 3.35 18.60 18.36
N GLY A 27 2.80 17.38 18.32
CA GLY A 27 1.47 17.08 18.85
C GLY A 27 0.34 17.32 17.85
N ASP A 28 0.65 17.84 16.65
CA ASP A 28 -0.36 18.19 15.65
C ASP A 28 -1.12 16.96 15.14
N ARG A 29 -2.44 17.09 15.02
CA ARG A 29 -3.32 16.02 14.53
C ARG A 29 -4.26 16.56 13.47
N ARG A 30 -4.35 15.84 12.36
CA ARG A 30 -5.30 16.12 11.27
C ARG A 30 -6.09 14.86 10.97
N ALA A 31 -7.36 14.85 11.37
CA ALA A 31 -8.31 13.81 11.01
C ALA A 31 -8.95 14.12 9.66
N VAL A 32 -9.12 13.08 8.84
CA VAL A 32 -9.73 13.17 7.51
C VAL A 32 -10.79 12.08 7.42
N ASP A 33 -12.01 12.48 7.09
CA ASP A 33 -13.13 11.57 6.85
C ASP A 33 -12.87 10.74 5.60
N ILE A 34 -13.09 9.44 5.71
CA ILE A 34 -12.92 8.50 4.62
C ILE A 34 -14.11 8.62 3.66
N PRO A 35 -13.88 8.67 2.33
CA PRO A 35 -14.96 8.80 1.36
C PRO A 35 -15.96 7.65 1.43
N GLU A 36 -17.21 7.95 1.09
CA GLU A 36 -18.35 7.07 1.30
C GLU A 36 -18.27 5.64 0.68
N PRO A 37 -17.55 5.34 -0.42
CA PRO A 37 -17.48 3.95 -0.88
C PRO A 37 -16.58 3.06 -0.03
N PHE A 38 -15.66 3.60 0.77
CA PHE A 38 -14.74 2.80 1.58
C PHE A 38 -15.34 2.39 2.94
N GLY A 39 -16.33 3.14 3.43
CA GLY A 39 -16.94 2.93 4.75
C GLY A 39 -18.19 2.05 4.76
N ARG A 40 -18.74 1.73 3.60
CA ARG A 40 -20.00 0.96 3.47
C ARG A 40 -19.75 -0.46 2.99
N ARG A 41 -20.34 -1.43 3.69
CA ARG A 41 -20.40 -2.81 3.19
C ARG A 41 -21.05 -2.83 1.80
N PRO A 42 -20.52 -3.61 0.85
CA PRO A 42 -19.52 -4.69 1.03
C PRO A 42 -18.05 -4.26 0.98
N ALA A 43 -17.77 -2.95 0.89
CA ALA A 43 -16.43 -2.42 0.84
C ALA A 43 -15.88 -2.07 2.23
N TYR A 44 -14.57 -2.10 2.35
CA TYR A 44 -13.83 -1.68 3.53
C TYR A 44 -12.44 -1.21 3.12
N VAL A 45 -11.82 -0.33 3.92
CA VAL A 45 -10.41 0.03 3.77
C VAL A 45 -9.56 -1.20 4.07
N SER A 46 -8.85 -1.71 3.06
CA SER A 46 -7.92 -2.84 3.20
C SER A 46 -6.51 -2.38 3.53
N ASN A 47 -6.08 -1.23 3.02
CA ASN A 47 -4.76 -0.67 3.30
C ASN A 47 -4.74 0.86 3.16
N TRP A 48 -3.71 1.50 3.72
CA TRP A 48 -3.49 2.95 3.63
C TRP A 48 -2.01 3.30 3.79
N ALA A 49 -1.60 4.40 3.15
CA ALA A 49 -0.24 4.91 3.23
C ALA A 49 -0.23 6.45 3.16
N MET A 50 0.89 7.05 3.56
CA MET A 50 1.16 8.48 3.40
C MET A 50 2.38 8.71 2.53
N ARG A 51 2.32 9.80 1.76
CA ARG A 51 3.50 10.39 1.13
C ARG A 51 3.66 11.86 1.43
N CYS A 52 4.90 12.32 1.48
CA CYS A 52 5.26 13.73 1.56
C CYS A 52 5.50 14.22 0.13
N VAL A 53 4.92 15.36 -0.24
CA VAL A 53 4.98 15.85 -1.63
C VAL A 53 6.35 16.46 -1.96
N ASP A 54 7.02 17.04 -0.96
CA ASP A 54 8.22 17.86 -1.22
C ASP A 54 9.55 17.10 -1.35
N GLY A 55 9.58 15.76 -1.31
CA GLY A 55 10.74 14.93 -1.72
C GLY A 55 12.11 15.28 -1.11
N HIS A 56 12.20 16.19 -0.14
CA HIS A 56 13.47 16.71 0.34
C HIS A 56 14.07 15.79 1.40
N VAL A 57 15.37 15.50 1.25
CA VAL A 57 16.24 14.79 2.18
C VAL A 57 16.50 15.69 3.41
N HIS A 58 15.49 15.91 4.25
CA HIS A 58 15.70 16.56 5.53
C HIS A 58 14.79 15.91 6.58
N GLY A 59 15.41 15.48 7.69
CA GLY A 59 14.75 14.88 8.87
C GLY A 59 13.86 15.85 9.66
N GLY A 60 13.12 16.72 8.96
CA GLY A 60 12.26 17.76 9.50
C GLY A 60 11.03 18.03 8.63
N CYS A 61 10.44 16.99 8.04
CA CYS A 61 9.29 17.07 7.12
C CYS A 61 7.94 17.29 7.83
N HIS A 62 7.96 17.76 9.07
CA HIS A 62 6.80 17.87 9.97
C HIS A 62 5.69 18.79 9.40
N SER A 63 6.07 19.81 8.63
CA SER A 63 5.14 20.80 8.07
C SER A 63 4.94 20.68 6.56
N SER A 64 5.56 19.70 5.89
CA SER A 64 5.40 19.58 4.43
C SER A 64 3.97 19.19 4.07
N PRO A 65 3.49 19.63 2.90
CA PRO A 65 2.36 18.99 2.26
C PRO A 65 2.52 17.47 2.21
N PHE A 66 1.40 16.80 2.41
CA PHE A 66 1.32 15.36 2.41
C PHE A 66 0.07 14.89 1.69
N GLU A 67 0.12 13.65 1.25
CA GLU A 67 -1.03 12.95 0.72
C GLU A 67 -1.27 11.67 1.51
N VAL A 68 -2.53 11.32 1.66
CA VAL A 68 -2.97 10.05 2.24
C VAL A 68 -3.64 9.24 1.14
N VAL A 69 -3.23 7.99 1.00
CA VAL A 69 -3.82 7.07 0.02
C VAL A 69 -4.52 5.96 0.76
N VAL A 70 -5.73 5.64 0.32
CA VAL A 70 -6.52 4.53 0.86
C VAL A 70 -6.83 3.54 -0.23
N ILE A 71 -6.68 2.26 0.07
CA ILE A 71 -7.18 1.17 -0.77
C ILE A 71 -8.43 0.59 -0.12
N GLY A 72 -9.49 0.53 -0.90
CA GLY A 72 -10.72 -0.15 -0.58
C GLY A 72 -10.79 -1.48 -1.30
N PHE A 73 -11.32 -2.51 -0.63
CA PHE A 73 -11.64 -3.78 -1.26
C PHE A 73 -13.14 -4.06 -1.18
N ASN A 74 -13.76 -4.29 -2.33
CA ASN A 74 -15.15 -4.73 -2.40
C ASN A 74 -15.21 -6.25 -2.53
N LYS A 75 -15.73 -6.94 -1.49
CA LYS A 75 -15.77 -8.41 -1.45
C LYS A 75 -16.63 -9.04 -2.56
N TYR A 76 -17.77 -8.43 -2.90
CA TYR A 76 -18.69 -9.00 -3.90
C TYR A 76 -18.19 -8.78 -5.32
N ARG A 77 -17.67 -7.58 -5.60
CA ARG A 77 -17.10 -7.28 -6.91
C ARG A 77 -15.69 -7.84 -7.09
N ARG A 78 -15.08 -8.36 -6.01
CA ARG A 78 -13.66 -8.77 -5.94
C ARG A 78 -12.74 -7.73 -6.59
N ARG A 79 -12.97 -6.46 -6.27
CA ARG A 79 -12.29 -5.31 -6.88
C ARG A 79 -11.65 -4.43 -5.84
N LEU A 80 -10.42 -4.02 -6.13
CA LEU A 80 -9.70 -3.01 -5.38
C LEU A 80 -9.96 -1.64 -6.01
N PHE A 81 -9.97 -0.60 -5.20
CA PHE A 81 -10.06 0.78 -5.64
C PHE A 81 -9.27 1.66 -4.69
N THR A 82 -8.82 2.81 -5.20
CA THR A 82 -7.97 3.74 -4.46
C THR A 82 -8.53 5.16 -4.51
N CYS A 83 -8.19 5.95 -3.51
CA CYS A 83 -8.44 7.39 -3.50
C CYS A 83 -7.31 8.08 -2.75
N VAL A 84 -6.97 9.29 -3.20
CA VAL A 84 -5.85 10.08 -2.68
C VAL A 84 -6.40 11.38 -2.09
N TYR A 85 -6.06 11.64 -0.83
CA TYR A 85 -6.28 12.91 -0.15
C TYR A 85 -5.06 13.80 -0.34
N SER A 86 -5.26 15.09 -0.64
CA SER A 86 -4.20 16.10 -0.65
C SER A 86 -4.36 17.08 0.49
N SER A 87 -3.29 17.29 1.27
CA SER A 87 -3.29 18.29 2.35
C SER A 87 -3.40 19.72 1.85
N ASP A 88 -2.93 20.00 0.63
CA ASP A 88 -2.93 21.33 0.01
C ASP A 88 -4.33 21.75 -0.40
N THR A 89 -5.06 20.86 -1.05
CA THR A 89 -6.45 21.13 -1.45
C THR A 89 -7.44 20.86 -0.32
N GLY A 90 -7.05 20.04 0.66
CA GLY A 90 -7.94 19.56 1.72
C GLY A 90 -8.99 18.59 1.23
N ASN A 91 -8.85 18.05 0.01
CA ASN A 91 -9.86 17.24 -0.65
C ASN A 91 -9.33 15.86 -1.05
N TRP A 92 -10.26 14.92 -1.13
CA TRP A 92 -10.05 13.65 -1.82
C TRP A 92 -10.18 13.84 -3.33
N GLY A 93 -9.29 13.18 -4.07
CA GLY A 93 -9.35 13.09 -5.52
C GLY A 93 -10.41 12.12 -6.02
N LYS A 94 -10.34 11.82 -7.31
CA LYS A 94 -11.20 10.80 -7.93
C LYS A 94 -10.90 9.42 -7.34
N ILE A 95 -11.91 8.56 -7.32
CA ILE A 95 -11.72 7.14 -7.02
C ILE A 95 -11.33 6.41 -8.29
N ASP A 96 -10.19 5.73 -8.22
CA ASP A 96 -9.66 4.92 -9.32
C ASP A 96 -9.80 3.44 -8.99
N VAL A 97 -10.30 2.66 -9.94
CA VAL A 97 -10.39 1.21 -9.79
C VAL A 97 -9.03 0.62 -10.16
N LEU A 98 -8.48 -0.19 -9.27
CA LEU A 98 -7.24 -0.92 -9.51
C LEU A 98 -7.51 -2.05 -10.53
N PRO A 99 -6.49 -2.52 -11.27
CA PRO A 99 -6.61 -3.68 -12.16
C PRO A 99 -7.34 -4.85 -11.50
N GLU A 100 -8.00 -5.70 -12.29
CA GLU A 100 -8.77 -6.82 -11.73
C GLU A 100 -7.86 -7.78 -10.97
N MET A 101 -7.93 -7.67 -9.65
CA MET A 101 -7.17 -8.47 -8.71
C MET A 101 -8.15 -9.40 -7.99
N HIS A 102 -8.06 -10.69 -8.27
CA HIS A 102 -8.75 -11.71 -7.50
C HIS A 102 -8.11 -11.73 -6.08
N GLY A 103 -8.75 -11.07 -5.11
CA GLY A 103 -8.20 -10.89 -3.76
C GLY A 103 -8.33 -12.12 -2.84
N ASP A 104 -7.29 -12.37 -2.03
CA ASP A 104 -7.33 -13.16 -0.80
C ASP A 104 -6.62 -12.49 0.41
N GLY A 105 -6.35 -11.18 0.34
CA GLY A 105 -6.04 -10.38 1.55
C GLY A 105 -4.57 -10.21 1.95
N GLY A 106 -3.60 -10.43 1.06
CA GLY A 106 -2.17 -10.23 1.32
C GLY A 106 -1.54 -8.98 0.66
N ASP A 107 -2.34 -7.99 0.27
CA ASP A 107 -1.89 -6.88 -0.60
C ASP A 107 -1.41 -5.65 0.20
N GLN A 108 -0.31 -5.03 -0.22
CA GLN A 108 0.27 -3.85 0.42
C GLN A 108 0.30 -2.63 -0.51
N ILE A 109 -0.02 -1.44 0.01
CA ILE A 109 0.36 -0.18 -0.61
C ILE A 109 1.51 0.46 0.14
N ALA A 110 2.45 1.00 -0.62
CA ALA A 110 3.60 1.70 -0.12
C ALA A 110 3.86 2.95 -0.96
N PRO A 111 4.54 3.94 -0.41
CA PRO A 111 5.11 4.98 -1.25
C PRO A 111 6.29 4.46 -2.08
N ALA A 112 6.48 5.06 -3.25
CA ALA A 112 7.67 4.86 -4.09
C ALA A 112 8.71 5.95 -3.82
N GLU A 113 9.98 5.65 -4.09
CA GLU A 113 11.10 6.59 -3.96
C GLU A 113 10.95 7.83 -4.85
N ASP A 114 10.34 7.69 -6.04
CA ASP A 114 10.12 8.80 -6.97
C ASP A 114 8.94 9.70 -6.58
N GLY A 115 8.46 9.58 -5.34
CA GLY A 115 7.26 10.24 -4.85
C GLY A 115 5.96 9.59 -5.34
N GLY A 116 6.05 8.51 -6.13
CA GLY A 116 4.94 7.69 -6.59
C GLY A 116 4.31 6.82 -5.50
N LEU A 117 3.48 5.87 -5.93
CA LEU A 117 2.91 4.83 -5.08
C LEU A 117 3.20 3.46 -5.68
N LEU A 118 3.50 2.51 -4.82
CA LEU A 118 3.68 1.10 -5.13
C LEU A 118 2.52 0.30 -4.55
N PHE A 119 1.97 -0.59 -5.34
CA PHE A 119 1.04 -1.60 -4.92
C PHE A 119 1.67 -2.97 -5.12
N LEU A 120 1.87 -3.67 -4.00
CA LEU A 120 2.50 -4.97 -3.90
C LEU A 120 1.43 -6.03 -3.66
N ALA A 121 1.42 -7.08 -4.45
CA ALA A 121 0.50 -8.19 -4.28
C ALA A 121 1.18 -9.53 -4.49
N VAL A 122 0.98 -10.47 -3.58
CA VAL A 122 1.46 -11.85 -3.70
C VAL A 122 0.32 -12.75 -4.16
N ARG A 123 0.55 -13.51 -5.24
CA ARG A 123 -0.41 -14.47 -5.83
C ARG A 123 0.35 -15.66 -6.37
N ASP A 124 -0.02 -16.88 -6.00
CA ASP A 124 0.53 -18.12 -6.58
C ASP A 124 2.07 -18.11 -6.68
N PHE A 125 2.73 -17.66 -5.61
CA PHE A 125 4.18 -17.44 -5.53
C PHE A 125 4.78 -16.30 -6.36
N SER A 126 3.98 -15.53 -7.08
CA SER A 126 4.47 -14.35 -7.78
C SER A 126 4.17 -13.09 -6.95
N LEU A 127 5.22 -12.32 -6.66
CA LEU A 127 5.11 -10.96 -6.13
C LEU A 127 5.01 -9.97 -7.29
N ASN A 128 3.87 -9.30 -7.41
CA ASN A 128 3.60 -8.29 -8.42
C ASN A 128 3.76 -6.89 -7.84
N LEU A 129 4.55 -6.06 -8.51
CA LEU A 129 4.81 -4.67 -8.20
C LEU A 129 4.13 -3.79 -9.25
N TRP A 130 3.16 -3.00 -8.80
CA TRP A 130 2.47 -2.02 -9.62
C TRP A 130 2.84 -0.62 -9.17
N LYS A 131 3.05 0.28 -10.12
CA LYS A 131 3.39 1.68 -9.85
C LYS A 131 2.31 2.61 -10.37
N HIS A 132 1.90 3.55 -9.52
CA HIS A 132 0.97 4.59 -9.92
C HIS A 132 1.69 5.70 -10.68
N LYS A 133 1.28 5.96 -11.92
CA LYS A 133 1.89 7.03 -12.72
C LYS A 133 1.30 8.38 -12.32
N ILE A 134 2.12 9.24 -11.71
CA ILE A 134 1.75 10.61 -11.36
C ILE A 134 2.19 11.50 -12.54
N ASN A 135 1.23 11.95 -13.34
CA ASN A 135 1.37 12.96 -14.41
C ASN A 135 2.09 12.52 -15.71
N SER A 136 1.29 12.20 -16.72
CA SER A 136 1.57 12.58 -18.11
C SER A 136 0.23 12.94 -18.74
N ASP A 137 0.19 13.98 -19.59
CA ASP A 137 -1.00 14.58 -20.24
C ASP A 137 -1.85 13.63 -21.13
N SER A 138 -1.79 12.32 -20.91
CA SER A 138 -2.63 11.33 -21.55
C SER A 138 -3.64 10.79 -20.55
N ALA A 139 -4.81 10.40 -21.06
CA ALA A 139 -5.90 9.77 -20.31
C ALA A 139 -5.56 8.40 -19.67
N ALA A 140 -4.27 8.07 -19.54
CA ALA A 140 -3.74 6.86 -18.92
C ALA A 140 -3.19 7.11 -17.50
N ALA A 141 -3.86 7.98 -16.72
CA ALA A 141 -3.68 8.02 -15.28
C ALA A 141 -4.13 6.66 -14.70
N GLY A 142 -3.20 5.88 -14.16
CA GLY A 142 -3.48 4.54 -13.71
C GLY A 142 -2.26 3.78 -13.18
N TRP A 143 -2.53 2.58 -12.68
CA TRP A 143 -1.52 1.66 -12.17
C TRP A 143 -0.94 0.82 -13.31
N VAL A 144 0.39 0.74 -13.37
CA VAL A 144 1.13 -0.04 -14.38
C VAL A 144 1.92 -1.13 -13.68
N LEU A 145 1.87 -2.37 -14.18
CA LEU A 145 2.69 -3.46 -13.68
C LEU A 145 4.14 -3.17 -14.06
N GLU A 146 4.98 -2.97 -13.06
CA GLU A 146 6.40 -2.64 -13.24
C GLU A 146 7.25 -3.91 -13.22
N LYS A 147 6.96 -4.83 -12.28
CA LYS A 147 7.75 -6.04 -12.10
C LYS A 147 6.91 -7.19 -11.54
N THR A 148 7.27 -8.41 -11.93
CA THR A 148 6.79 -9.65 -11.31
C THR A 148 8.02 -10.46 -10.88
N ILE A 149 8.01 -10.94 -9.64
CA ILE A 149 9.11 -11.72 -9.04
C ILE A 149 8.56 -13.09 -8.67
N GLU A 150 9.17 -14.15 -9.18
CA GLU A 150 8.81 -15.53 -8.88
C GLU A 150 9.47 -15.97 -7.55
N LEU A 151 8.67 -16.05 -6.49
CA LEU A 151 9.12 -16.35 -5.14
C LEU A 151 9.44 -17.84 -4.94
N ASP A 152 8.87 -18.73 -5.74
CA ASP A 152 9.18 -20.17 -5.72
C ASP A 152 10.64 -20.47 -6.10
N ARG A 153 11.27 -19.58 -6.87
CA ARG A 153 12.70 -19.64 -7.22
C ARG A 153 13.61 -19.02 -6.18
N LEU A 154 13.08 -18.12 -5.35
CA LEU A 154 13.86 -17.34 -4.38
C LEU A 154 13.76 -17.88 -2.96
N LEU A 155 12.59 -18.43 -2.61
CA LEU A 155 12.28 -18.88 -1.27
C LEU A 155 12.24 -20.40 -1.23
N PRO A 156 12.79 -21.03 -0.18
CA PRO A 156 12.62 -22.47 0.00
C PRO A 156 11.13 -22.76 0.15
N PHE A 157 10.57 -23.47 -0.82
CA PHE A 157 9.19 -23.92 -0.78
C PHE A 157 9.15 -25.39 -0.36
N GLU A 158 8.52 -25.68 0.77
CA GLU A 158 8.12 -27.04 1.12
C GLU A 158 6.63 -27.22 0.76
N PRO A 159 6.29 -28.15 -0.14
CA PRO A 159 4.92 -28.56 -0.35
C PRO A 159 4.37 -29.05 1.00
N ARG A 160 3.22 -28.52 1.42
CA ARG A 160 2.59 -29.00 2.64
C ARG A 160 2.13 -30.44 2.38
N PRO A 161 2.56 -31.44 3.17
CA PRO A 161 2.32 -32.85 2.84
C PRO A 161 0.84 -33.25 2.84
N ASP A 162 -0.07 -32.38 3.31
CA ASP A 162 -1.44 -32.74 3.67
C ASP A 162 -2.51 -31.92 2.91
N THR A 163 -2.11 -30.99 2.04
CA THR A 163 -3.04 -30.10 1.30
C THR A 163 -2.55 -29.81 -0.11
N ASP A 164 -3.42 -29.99 -1.11
CA ASP A 164 -3.17 -29.59 -2.52
C ASP A 164 -2.96 -28.07 -2.70
N THR A 165 -3.20 -27.27 -1.66
CA THR A 165 -2.98 -25.83 -1.66
C THR A 165 -1.70 -25.45 -0.89
N PRO A 166 -0.82 -24.63 -1.50
CA PRO A 166 0.25 -23.96 -0.79
C PRO A 166 -0.22 -23.20 0.44
N ALA A 167 0.66 -23.07 1.43
CA ALA A 167 0.40 -22.16 2.54
C ALA A 167 0.37 -20.71 2.03
N PRO A 168 -0.57 -19.87 2.54
CA PRO A 168 -0.68 -18.49 2.11
C PRO A 168 0.59 -17.71 2.48
N MET A 169 1.05 -16.89 1.55
CA MET A 169 2.12 -15.92 1.79
C MET A 169 1.53 -14.54 2.01
N ASN A 170 2.00 -13.86 3.05
CA ASN A 170 1.49 -12.53 3.42
C ASN A 170 2.61 -11.50 3.39
N ILE A 171 2.33 -10.33 2.84
CA ILE A 171 3.23 -9.20 2.96
C ILE A 171 3.08 -8.60 4.37
N LEU A 172 4.18 -8.53 5.11
CA LEU A 172 4.23 -7.96 6.45
C LEU A 172 4.55 -6.46 6.44
N GLY A 173 5.31 -6.01 5.45
CA GLY A 173 5.75 -4.63 5.36
C GLY A 173 6.70 -4.38 4.18
N PHE A 174 6.94 -3.10 3.92
CA PHE A 174 7.86 -2.61 2.90
C PHE A 174 8.78 -1.58 3.53
N ALA A 175 10.09 -1.79 3.38
CA ALA A 175 11.14 -0.87 3.78
C ALA A 175 11.61 -0.09 2.56
N GLU A 176 11.15 1.16 2.46
CA GLU A 176 11.37 2.04 1.31
C GLU A 176 12.86 2.29 1.04
N GLU A 177 13.63 2.67 2.05
CA GLU A 177 15.05 3.08 1.93
C GLU A 177 15.99 2.00 1.34
N HIS A 178 15.55 0.75 1.33
CA HIS A 178 16.32 -0.38 0.82
C HIS A 178 15.57 -1.17 -0.25
N ASN A 179 14.38 -0.70 -0.65
CA ASN A 179 13.51 -1.37 -1.62
C ASN A 179 13.28 -2.85 -1.27
N VAL A 180 12.97 -3.12 0.01
CA VAL A 180 12.85 -4.46 0.57
C VAL A 180 11.41 -4.75 1.00
N VAL A 181 10.92 -5.95 0.69
CA VAL A 181 9.64 -6.48 1.15
C VAL A 181 9.87 -7.59 2.18
N PHE A 182 9.10 -7.57 3.27
CA PHE A 182 9.06 -8.65 4.24
C PHE A 182 7.86 -9.55 3.97
N LEU A 183 8.12 -10.85 3.79
CA LEU A 183 7.12 -11.86 3.48
C LEU A 183 7.05 -12.89 4.60
N ALA A 184 5.85 -13.16 5.12
CA ALA A 184 5.59 -14.31 5.96
C ALA A 184 5.17 -15.52 5.11
N THR A 185 5.81 -16.65 5.34
CA THR A 185 5.46 -17.96 4.78
C THR A 185 5.21 -18.95 5.92
N ALA A 186 4.87 -20.21 5.59
CA ALA A 186 4.68 -21.25 6.60
C ALA A 186 5.96 -21.58 7.40
N ILE A 187 7.13 -21.34 6.83
CA ILE A 187 8.42 -21.75 7.43
C ILE A 187 9.17 -20.58 8.07
N GLY A 188 8.73 -19.33 7.84
CA GLY A 188 9.38 -18.17 8.45
C GLY A 188 9.08 -16.85 7.75
N VAL A 189 9.81 -15.83 8.18
CA VAL A 189 9.79 -14.49 7.58
C VAL A 189 11.02 -14.31 6.71
N PHE A 190 10.81 -13.88 5.46
CA PHE A 190 11.85 -13.65 4.47
C PHE A 190 11.92 -12.20 4.08
N MET A 191 13.13 -11.77 3.73
CA MET A 191 13.43 -10.46 3.19
C MET A 191 13.70 -10.61 1.69
N VAL A 192 12.96 -9.90 0.84
CA VAL A 192 13.14 -9.91 -0.61
C VAL A 192 13.53 -8.51 -1.07
N ASN A 193 14.71 -8.38 -1.67
CA ASN A 193 15.16 -7.15 -2.30
C ASN A 193 14.57 -7.05 -3.71
N LEU A 194 13.85 -5.96 -4.00
CA LEU A 194 13.14 -5.79 -5.27
C LEU A 194 14.07 -5.40 -6.43
N GLU A 195 15.28 -4.91 -6.17
CA GLU A 195 16.29 -4.57 -7.19
C GLU A 195 17.10 -5.78 -7.63
N SER A 196 17.49 -6.63 -6.67
CA SER A 196 18.44 -7.74 -6.88
C SER A 196 17.79 -9.07 -7.31
N ALA A 197 16.46 -9.13 -7.44
CA ALA A 197 15.73 -10.34 -7.84
C ALA A 197 15.79 -10.63 -9.36
N ILE A 198 16.98 -10.57 -9.95
CA ILE A 198 17.27 -10.89 -11.37
C ILE A 198 18.09 -12.18 -11.44
#